data_AF-A0A5K3EIJ7-F1
#
_entry.id   AF-A0A5K3EIJ7-F1
#
_cell.length_a   1.000
_cell.length_b   1.000
_cell.length_c   1.000
_cell.angle_alpha   90.00
_cell.angle_beta   90.00
_cell.angle_gamma   90.00
#
_symmetry.space_group_name_H-M   'P 1'
#
loop_
_entity.id
_entity.type
_entity.pdbx_description
1 polymer ?
#
loop_
_entity_poly.entity_id
_entity_poly.type
_entity_poly.pdbx_seq_one_letter_code
_entity_poly.pdbx_strand_id
1 'polypeptide(L)'
;MRVPIEKERLSAAGVILFDQSKGEAASLNQHFKELQRRLKTSWKILVNTDEITISRIEAAKVFIIAGPTEKFSVNEFEAINTYLNKGGSVLVVLGENGESKYPTNINYLLEQYGILINNDAVVRTSYYKYFHPKEALIPNGILNRCLMYIYI
;
A
#
# COMPACT_ATOMS: atom_id res chain seq x y z
N MET A 1 9.08 -4.18 -37.45
CA MET A 1 8.52 -5.53 -37.23
C MET A 1 7.93 -5.54 -35.82
N ARG A 2 6.61 -5.52 -35.67
CA ARG A 2 5.93 -5.48 -34.37
C ARG A 2 5.81 -6.91 -33.88
N VAL A 3 6.44 -7.22 -32.75
CA VAL A 3 6.18 -8.47 -32.02
C VAL A 3 4.85 -8.26 -31.29
N PRO A 4 3.82 -9.08 -31.53
CA PRO A 4 2.58 -8.99 -30.77
C PRO A 4 2.86 -9.48 -29.35
N ILE A 5 2.58 -8.66 -28.35
CA ILE A 5 2.51 -9.15 -26.98
C ILE A 5 1.19 -9.90 -26.86
N GLU A 6 1.28 -11.22 -26.83
CA GLU A 6 0.16 -12.11 -26.63
C GLU A 6 -0.60 -11.74 -25.35
N LYS A 7 -1.91 -11.55 -25.53
CA LYS A 7 -2.92 -11.62 -24.49
C LYS A 7 -2.87 -13.02 -23.86
N GLU A 8 -1.93 -13.28 -22.96
CA GLU A 8 -1.93 -14.55 -22.24
C GLU A 8 -1.45 -14.37 -20.80
N ARG A 9 -2.38 -13.86 -19.97
CA ARG A 9 -2.53 -14.21 -18.54
C ARG A 9 -3.82 -13.63 -17.93
N LEU A 10 -4.95 -13.74 -18.64
CA LEU A 10 -6.26 -13.67 -17.98
C LEU A 10 -6.58 -15.06 -17.38
N SER A 11 -5.74 -15.53 -16.46
CA SER A 11 -5.92 -16.80 -15.76
C SER A 11 -6.07 -16.52 -14.27
N ALA A 12 -7.32 -16.53 -13.79
CA ALA A 12 -7.78 -16.23 -12.43
C ALA A 12 -7.35 -14.84 -11.90
N ALA A 13 -8.28 -13.87 -11.91
CA ALA A 13 -8.04 -12.53 -11.37
C ALA A 13 -7.39 -12.63 -9.97
N GLY A 14 -6.17 -12.10 -9.83
CA GLY A 14 -5.45 -12.13 -8.56
C GLY A 14 -6.22 -11.37 -7.48
N VAL A 15 -5.97 -11.71 -6.22
CA VAL A 15 -6.63 -11.07 -5.08
C VAL A 15 -5.76 -9.93 -4.55
N ILE A 16 -6.35 -8.75 -4.40
CA ILE A 16 -5.80 -7.64 -3.61
C ILE A 16 -6.59 -7.58 -2.32
N LEU A 17 -5.91 -7.67 -1.18
CA LEU A 17 -6.51 -7.67 0.15
C LEU A 17 -6.16 -6.38 0.86
N PHE A 18 -7.18 -5.57 1.16
CA PHE A 18 -7.03 -4.37 1.99
C PHE A 18 -7.27 -4.73 3.46
N ASP A 19 -6.37 -4.30 4.33
CA ASP A 19 -6.57 -4.44 5.76
C ASP A 19 -7.48 -3.36 6.33
N GLN A 20 -8.31 -3.77 7.28
CA GLN A 20 -9.17 -2.96 8.15
C GLN A 20 -9.11 -3.49 9.59
N SER A 21 -8.20 -4.43 9.90
CA SER A 21 -8.09 -5.06 11.22
C SER A 21 -7.44 -4.16 12.27
N LYS A 22 -6.73 -3.10 11.87
CA LYS A 22 -5.99 -2.18 12.74
C LYS A 22 -6.54 -0.76 12.73
N GLY A 23 -7.83 -0.61 12.48
CA GLY A 23 -8.50 0.68 12.46
C GLY A 23 -8.01 1.60 11.34
N GLU A 24 -7.56 1.04 10.21
CA GLU A 24 -7.01 1.76 9.07
C GLU A 24 -7.81 3.03 8.73
N ALA A 25 -7.16 4.18 8.86
CA ALA A 25 -7.77 5.49 8.59
C ALA A 25 -8.30 5.60 7.16
N ALA A 26 -7.71 4.85 6.22
CA ALA A 26 -8.11 4.84 4.82
C ALA A 26 -8.84 3.54 4.43
N SER A 27 -10.16 3.59 4.35
CA SER A 27 -10.98 2.47 3.87
C SER A 27 -11.27 2.51 2.35
N LEU A 28 -11.53 1.34 1.76
CA LEU A 28 -11.95 1.20 0.37
C LEU A 28 -13.20 2.03 0.03
N ASN A 29 -14.16 2.07 0.96
CA ASN A 29 -15.46 2.67 0.75
C ASN A 29 -15.45 4.19 0.89
N GLN A 30 -14.38 4.79 1.40
CA GLN A 30 -14.29 6.25 1.60
C GLN A 30 -13.15 6.85 0.77
N HIS A 31 -11.94 6.33 0.91
CA HIS A 31 -10.72 6.97 0.41
C HIS A 31 -10.26 6.40 -0.93
N PHE A 32 -10.48 5.10 -1.15
CA PHE A 32 -9.99 4.40 -2.35
C PHE A 32 -11.09 4.05 -3.37
N LYS A 33 -12.22 4.76 -3.40
CA LYS A 33 -13.35 4.43 -4.32
C LYS A 33 -12.93 4.35 -5.79
N GLU A 34 -12.19 5.36 -6.27
CA GLU A 34 -11.75 5.43 -7.66
C GLU A 34 -10.67 4.37 -7.97
N LEU A 35 -9.74 4.15 -7.04
CA LEU A 35 -8.76 3.08 -7.13
C LEU A 35 -9.44 1.70 -7.20
N GLN A 36 -10.43 1.47 -6.34
CA GLN A 36 -11.23 0.26 -6.30
C GLN A 36 -11.96 0.04 -7.64
N ARG A 37 -12.56 1.09 -8.21
CA ARG A 37 -13.26 1.04 -9.50
C ARG A 37 -12.33 0.61 -10.63
N ARG A 38 -11.09 1.13 -10.66
CA ARG A 38 -10.09 0.79 -11.69
C ARG A 38 -9.52 -0.61 -11.52
N LEU A 39 -9.21 -1.02 -10.29
CA LEU A 39 -8.61 -2.31 -10.01
C LEU A 39 -9.60 -3.47 -10.18
N LYS A 40 -10.89 -3.27 -9.88
CA LYS A 40 -11.95 -4.30 -10.03
C LYS A 40 -12.09 -4.84 -11.45
N THR A 41 -11.64 -4.12 -12.48
CA THR A 41 -11.67 -4.59 -13.87
C THR A 41 -10.73 -5.77 -14.10
N SER A 42 -9.64 -5.88 -13.34
CA SER A 42 -8.61 -6.92 -13.53
C SER A 42 -8.31 -7.76 -12.29
N TRP A 43 -8.69 -7.29 -11.09
CA TRP A 43 -8.35 -7.89 -9.81
C TRP A 43 -9.58 -8.07 -8.92
N LYS A 44 -9.60 -9.16 -8.15
CA LYS A 44 -10.58 -9.34 -7.08
C LYS A 44 -10.12 -8.57 -5.85
N ILE A 45 -10.94 -7.66 -5.36
CA ILE A 45 -10.61 -6.86 -4.17
C ILE A 45 -11.39 -7.39 -2.98
N LEU A 46 -10.68 -7.73 -1.91
CA LEU A 46 -11.23 -8.17 -0.64
C LEU A 46 -10.78 -7.26 0.51
N VAL A 47 -11.47 -7.35 1.63
CA VAL A 47 -11.14 -6.64 2.86
C VAL A 47 -10.93 -7.64 3.97
N ASN A 48 -9.88 -7.46 4.75
CA ASN A 48 -9.65 -8.18 5.99
C ASN A 48 -10.10 -7.32 7.18
N THR A 49 -11.01 -7.82 8.01
CA THR A 49 -11.48 -7.14 9.23
C THR A 49 -11.08 -7.87 10.51
N ASP A 50 -10.50 -9.06 10.39
CA ASP A 50 -10.14 -9.91 11.52
C ASP A 50 -8.61 -9.92 11.68
N GLU A 51 -8.12 -10.52 12.76
CA GLU A 51 -6.68 -10.62 13.05
C GLU A 51 -5.86 -11.16 11.86
N ILE A 52 -4.68 -10.56 11.66
CA ILE A 52 -3.79 -10.88 10.55
C ILE A 52 -3.11 -12.22 10.82
N THR A 53 -3.53 -13.23 10.07
CA THR A 53 -2.97 -14.58 10.14
C THR A 53 -2.54 -15.04 8.75
N ILE A 54 -1.56 -15.94 8.69
CA ILE A 54 -1.01 -16.41 7.41
C ILE A 54 -2.08 -17.00 6.49
N SER A 55 -3.02 -17.77 7.03
CA SER A 55 -4.10 -18.41 6.28
C SER A 55 -5.06 -17.42 5.61
N ARG A 56 -5.17 -16.20 6.16
CA ARG A 56 -6.02 -15.14 5.59
C ARG A 56 -5.31 -14.35 4.51
N ILE A 57 -4.03 -14.07 4.70
CA ILE A 57 -3.27 -13.20 3.79
C ILE A 57 -2.58 -13.97 2.65
N GLU A 58 -2.30 -15.27 2.80
CA GLU A 58 -1.54 -16.05 1.80
C GLU A 58 -2.23 -16.18 0.43
N ALA A 59 -3.56 -16.09 0.39
CA ALA A 59 -4.31 -16.11 -0.86
C ALA A 59 -4.19 -14.79 -1.66
N ALA A 60 -3.74 -13.71 -1.01
CA ALA A 60 -3.62 -12.40 -1.64
C ALA A 60 -2.31 -12.29 -2.44
N LYS A 61 -2.39 -11.72 -3.64
CA LYS A 61 -1.21 -11.31 -4.41
C LYS A 61 -0.59 -10.04 -3.84
N VAL A 62 -1.43 -9.13 -3.34
CA VAL A 62 -1.00 -7.91 -2.67
C VAL A 62 -1.83 -7.71 -1.41
N PHE A 63 -1.16 -7.54 -0.28
CA PHE A 63 -1.74 -7.13 1.00
C PHE A 63 -1.48 -5.64 1.23
N ILE A 64 -2.51 -4.86 1.51
CA ILE A 64 -2.44 -3.39 1.62
C ILE A 64 -2.80 -2.96 3.03
N ILE A 65 -1.87 -2.27 3.69
CA ILE A 65 -2.03 -1.69 5.03
C ILE A 65 -2.07 -0.17 4.85
N ALA A 66 -3.23 0.45 5.06
CA ALA A 66 -3.46 1.85 4.69
C ALA A 66 -3.83 2.72 5.90
N GLY A 67 -2.82 3.27 6.55
CA GLY A 67 -2.96 4.13 7.72
C GLY A 67 -3.44 3.41 8.98
N PRO A 68 -2.82 2.30 9.41
CA PRO A 68 -3.19 1.59 10.64
C PRO A 68 -3.12 2.55 11.82
N THR A 69 -4.13 2.51 12.69
CA THR A 69 -4.21 3.34 13.89
C THR A 69 -4.09 2.51 15.17
N GLU A 70 -3.79 1.22 15.03
CA GLU A 70 -3.57 0.32 16.16
C GLU A 70 -2.22 -0.38 16.01
N LYS A 71 -1.75 -0.95 17.12
CA LYS A 71 -0.50 -1.69 17.16
C LYS A 71 -0.72 -3.12 16.66
N PHE A 72 0.29 -3.61 15.95
CA PHE A 72 0.43 -5.00 15.57
C PHE A 72 1.10 -5.78 16.69
N SER A 73 0.63 -7.00 16.91
CA SER A 73 1.25 -7.98 17.79
C SER A 73 2.45 -8.65 17.10
N VAL A 74 3.25 -9.35 17.88
CA VAL A 74 4.39 -10.14 17.37
C VAL A 74 3.90 -11.19 16.37
N ASN A 75 2.78 -11.87 16.67
CA ASN A 75 2.21 -12.91 15.81
C ASN A 75 1.78 -12.36 14.44
N GLU A 76 1.24 -11.14 14.40
CA GLU A 76 0.83 -10.50 13.15
C GLU A 76 2.04 -10.12 12.30
N PHE A 77 3.11 -9.61 12.93
CA PHE A 77 4.37 -9.37 12.22
C PHE A 77 4.99 -10.66 11.69
N GLU A 78 4.97 -11.75 12.46
CA GLU A 78 5.44 -13.06 12.01
C GLU A 78 4.62 -13.58 10.82
N ALA A 79 3.29 -13.40 10.84
CA ALA A 79 2.42 -13.75 9.72
C ALA A 79 2.77 -12.95 8.46
N ILE A 80 2.96 -11.63 8.59
CA ILE A 80 3.32 -10.75 7.46
C ILE A 80 4.71 -11.11 6.91
N ASN A 81 5.70 -11.35 7.77
CA ASN A 81 7.03 -11.79 7.36
C ASN A 81 7.00 -13.14 6.64
N THR A 82 6.22 -14.10 7.16
CA THR A 82 6.02 -15.40 6.51
C THR A 82 5.36 -15.24 5.14
N TYR A 83 4.37 -14.36 5.02
CA TYR A 83 3.72 -14.03 3.76
C TYR A 83 4.69 -13.43 2.74
N LEU A 84 5.51 -12.46 3.14
CA LEU A 84 6.55 -11.86 2.30
C LEU A 84 7.58 -12.91 1.84
N ASN A 85 8.04 -13.78 2.75
CA ASN A 85 9.00 -14.84 2.44
C ASN A 85 8.43 -15.90 1.46
N LYS A 86 7.11 -16.09 1.44
CA LYS A 86 6.41 -16.95 0.47
C LYS A 86 6.19 -16.28 -0.90
N GLY A 87 6.69 -15.05 -1.10
CA GLY A 87 6.54 -14.29 -2.35
C GLY A 87 5.27 -13.44 -2.42
N GLY A 88 4.59 -13.24 -1.28
CA GLY A 88 3.56 -12.23 -1.14
C GLY A 88 4.11 -10.82 -1.29
N SER A 89 3.25 -9.84 -1.60
CA SER A 89 3.65 -8.44 -1.72
C SER A 89 2.85 -7.59 -0.73
N VAL A 90 3.52 -6.71 0.00
CA VAL A 90 2.88 -5.80 0.96
C VAL A 90 3.06 -4.36 0.49
N LEU A 91 1.97 -3.60 0.49
CA LEU A 91 1.98 -2.15 0.30
C LEU A 91 1.56 -1.50 1.62
N VAL A 92 2.48 -0.75 2.22
CA VAL A 92 2.20 0.07 3.39
C VAL A 92 2.06 1.52 2.94
N VAL A 93 0.97 2.17 3.34
CA VAL A 93 0.74 3.60 3.11
C VAL A 93 0.41 4.25 4.43
N LEU A 94 1.13 5.32 4.78
CA LEU A 94 0.86 6.13 5.96
C LEU A 94 0.75 7.60 5.56
N GLY A 95 0.02 8.38 6.36
CA GLY A 95 -0.11 9.82 6.16
C GLY A 95 1.08 10.60 6.72
N GLU A 96 0.92 11.92 6.74
CA GLU A 96 1.86 12.83 7.41
C GLU A 96 2.05 12.50 8.91
N ASN A 97 3.16 12.98 9.45
CA ASN A 97 3.56 12.86 10.85
C ASN A 97 3.71 11.41 11.34
N GLY A 98 3.83 10.44 10.43
CA GLY A 98 4.26 9.08 10.74
C GLY A 98 3.50 8.42 11.88
N GLU A 99 4.23 7.65 12.70
CA GLU A 99 3.72 7.00 13.90
C GLU A 99 3.41 7.98 15.05
N SER A 100 3.84 9.25 14.96
CA SER A 100 3.42 10.26 15.94
C SER A 100 1.95 10.65 15.79
N LYS A 101 1.41 10.61 14.57
CA LYS A 101 -0.01 10.88 14.29
C LYS A 101 -0.85 9.61 14.24
N TYR A 102 -0.27 8.52 13.77
CA TYR A 102 -0.92 7.21 13.70
C TYR A 102 -0.43 6.35 14.86
N PRO A 103 -1.27 5.97 15.85
CA PRO A 103 -0.84 5.20 17.02
C PRO A 103 -0.57 3.72 16.69
N THR A 104 0.36 3.48 15.77
CA THR A 104 0.80 2.18 15.27
C THR A 104 2.29 1.94 15.60
N ASN A 105 2.79 0.76 15.26
CA ASN A 105 4.18 0.33 15.41
C ASN A 105 4.71 -0.31 14.12
N ILE A 106 4.18 0.11 12.96
CA ILE A 106 4.51 -0.46 11.66
C ILE A 106 5.99 -0.33 11.29
N ASN A 107 6.71 0.66 11.81
CA ASN A 107 8.15 0.81 11.59
C ASN A 107 8.93 -0.40 12.12
N TYR A 108 8.43 -1.11 13.14
CA TYR A 108 9.03 -2.36 13.61
C TYR A 108 9.14 -3.43 12.49
N LEU A 109 8.18 -3.47 11.57
CA LEU A 109 8.25 -4.31 10.37
C LEU A 109 9.17 -3.70 9.33
N LEU A 110 9.00 -2.41 9.01
CA LEU A 110 9.67 -1.75 7.88
C LEU A 110 11.19 -1.63 8.07
N GLU A 111 11.65 -1.43 9.31
CA GLU A 111 13.07 -1.29 9.62
C GLU A 111 13.87 -2.56 9.29
N GLN A 112 13.23 -3.74 9.36
CA GLN A 112 13.84 -5.02 8.96
C GLN A 112 14.20 -5.04 7.46
N TYR A 113 13.55 -4.19 6.66
CA TYR A 113 13.78 -4.01 5.23
C TYR A 113 14.55 -2.72 4.92
N GLY A 114 15.07 -2.02 5.93
CA GLY A 114 15.80 -0.76 5.77
C GLY A 114 14.92 0.43 5.40
N ILE A 115 13.61 0.36 5.69
CA ILE A 115 12.63 1.42 5.41
C ILE A 115 12.14 1.99 6.75
N LEU A 116 11.96 3.31 6.81
CA LEU A 116 11.41 4.00 7.97
C LEU A 116 10.43 5.08 7.51
N ILE A 117 9.28 5.19 8.19
CA ILE A 117 8.35 6.29 8.02
C ILE A 117 8.65 7.35 9.09
N ASN A 118 9.05 8.53 8.64
CA ASN A 118 9.39 9.66 9.50
C ASN A 118 8.15 10.34 10.09
N ASN A 119 8.36 11.02 11.22
CA ASN A 119 7.35 11.85 11.88
C ASN A 119 7.39 13.30 11.35
N ASP A 120 7.34 13.47 10.04
CA ASP A 120 7.40 14.77 9.36
C ASP A 120 6.24 14.96 8.37
N ALA A 121 6.18 16.16 7.78
CA ALA A 121 5.19 16.49 6.77
C ALA A 121 5.86 17.19 5.60
N VAL A 122 5.58 16.72 4.38
CA VAL A 122 6.03 17.38 3.16
C VAL A 122 5.21 18.64 2.94
N VAL A 123 5.90 19.78 2.82
CA VAL A 123 5.31 21.08 2.51
C VAL A 123 5.90 21.63 1.23
N ARG A 124 5.08 22.32 0.45
CA ARG A 124 5.55 23.08 -0.71
C ARG A 124 6.44 24.24 -0.26
N THR A 125 7.48 24.52 -1.05
CA THR A 125 8.36 25.68 -0.86
C THR A 125 7.94 26.89 -1.69
N SER A 126 7.01 26.72 -2.61
CA SER A 126 6.50 27.79 -3.48
C SER A 126 5.00 27.62 -3.71
N TYR A 127 4.28 28.74 -3.85
CA TYR A 127 2.85 28.70 -4.14
C TYR A 127 2.60 28.23 -5.57
N TYR A 128 1.77 27.19 -5.73
CA TYR A 128 1.38 26.69 -7.03
C TYR A 128 0.05 25.93 -6.96
N LYS A 129 -0.99 26.47 -7.63
CA LYS A 129 -2.30 25.86 -7.95
C LYS A 129 -3.20 25.40 -6.78
N TYR A 130 -2.65 24.73 -5.78
CA TYR A 130 -3.35 24.14 -4.65
C TYR A 130 -3.45 25.12 -3.48
N PHE A 131 -4.47 24.98 -2.65
CA PHE A 131 -4.67 25.89 -1.52
C PHE A 131 -3.81 25.48 -0.33
N HIS A 132 -3.77 24.19 0.01
CA HIS A 132 -3.12 23.73 1.23
C HIS A 132 -1.61 23.51 1.04
N PRO A 133 -0.72 24.01 1.93
CA PRO A 133 0.73 23.85 1.80
C PRO A 133 1.22 22.41 1.71
N LYS A 134 0.45 21.45 2.23
CA LYS A 134 0.77 20.00 2.21
C LYS A 134 0.26 19.28 0.95
N GLU A 135 -0.43 19.99 0.06
CA GLU A 135 -0.73 19.50 -1.30
C GLU A 135 0.47 19.84 -2.20
N ALA A 136 1.57 19.12 -2.00
CA ALA A 136 2.83 19.37 -2.70
C ALA A 136 2.86 18.70 -4.08
N LEU A 137 3.08 19.49 -5.14
CA LEU A 137 3.37 18.97 -6.47
C LEU A 137 4.87 18.66 -6.59
N ILE A 138 5.21 17.43 -6.97
CA ILE A 138 6.59 16.96 -7.13
C ILE A 138 6.86 16.66 -8.63
N PRO A 139 7.35 17.63 -9.42
CA PRO A 139 7.55 17.43 -10.86
C PRO A 139 8.76 16.56 -11.20
N ASN A 140 9.81 16.58 -10.36
CA ASN A 140 11.10 15.92 -10.62
C ASN A 140 11.45 14.87 -9.54
N GLY A 141 10.46 14.09 -9.11
CA GLY A 141 10.61 13.13 -8.00
C GLY A 141 11.01 11.70 -8.40
N ILE A 142 11.27 11.43 -9.67
CA ILE A 142 11.54 10.07 -10.16
C ILE A 142 13.02 9.74 -9.95
N LEU A 143 13.30 8.91 -8.94
CA LEU A 143 14.66 8.44 -8.65
C LEU A 143 15.04 7.21 -9.50
N ASN A 144 14.09 6.30 -9.70
CA ASN A 144 14.31 5.09 -10.49
C ASN A 144 13.55 5.16 -11.82
N ARG A 145 14.33 5.12 -12.91
CA ARG A 145 13.86 5.14 -14.31
C ARG A 145 12.88 4.02 -14.66
N CYS A 146 12.87 2.90 -13.95
CA CYS A 146 11.86 1.84 -14.17
C CYS A 146 10.42 2.37 -14.03
N LEU A 147 10.19 3.39 -13.20
CA LEU A 147 8.86 3.99 -13.04
C LEU A 147 8.40 4.80 -14.26
N MET A 148 9.32 5.30 -15.09
CA MET A 148 8.97 6.01 -16.34
C MET A 148 8.56 5.06 -17.46
N TYR A 149 9.10 3.84 -17.47
CA TYR A 149 8.92 2.88 -18.57
C TYR A 149 7.80 1.87 -18.34
N ILE A 150 6.94 2.08 -17.34
CA ILE A 150 5.72 1.28 -17.18
C ILE A 150 4.75 1.72 -18.28
N TYR A 151 4.85 1.07 -19.44
CA TYR A 151 3.80 1.12 -20.47
C TYR A 151 2.60 0.32 -19.92
N ILE A 152 1.57 1.06 -19.50
CA ILE A 152 0.22 0.52 -19.21
C ILE A 152 -0.53 0.39 -20.54
#